data_AF-E4Z562-F1
#
_entry.id   AF-E4Z562-F1
#
_cell.length_a   1.000
_cell.length_b   1.000
_cell.length_c   1.000
_cell.angle_alpha   90.00
_cell.angle_beta   90.00
_cell.angle_gamma   90.00
#
_symmetry.space_group_name_H-M   'P 1'
#
loop_
_entity.id
_entity.type
_entity.pdbx_description
1 polymer ?
#
loop_
_entity_poly.entity_id
_entity_poly.type
_entity_poly.pdbx_seq_one_letter_code
_entity_poly.pdbx_strand_id
1 'polypeptide(L)'
;MNIENVKKAFLLQLEPNCSNHERLESYNVIQKFKSDRNGEQLRIIFQLVTDSNDFIRSSSLGLFYDVLRVEWNNYSIAEKEEVKSSLISLLISTKNVQRQMTRIIAEVSIREWPQAWSALTELIDTADSQYYLTILRITGEIQFHINHQTIDNQTRHRDLSTALVDRHHRLIEIVLNICENPNHSIKEKDEVLINAGLLVESCKHEILLKLISVKQIWSLLRDSIGLIGSPDSSICLTLFEIFIVSVSRQVNNSSERVSLWKIFSSDDHLQIIDQVLDRALKFSSEKEFLLVGRLAQFSDSMGNLISQCWYSPKNCEHDALKSLFQCSDAIKFLIKVVSLKNPFLVESGIHAFQSIVKAVSGFMDTDAATRSGKGIEDEMSSFVNMFMPKLLDSLTYFTSDQFMKKDYVKSLQGFESDGHLKSFVTKLINVSSSLLKALARVVPQDVGCILSQMARRAIFEPDTGTRRVATSLVTGTIPIIASVLQAKEIDVR
;
A
#
# COMPACT_ATOMS: atom_id res chain seq x y z
N MET A 1 -22.78 40.94 -10.58
CA MET A 1 -21.60 41.54 -9.91
C MET A 1 -20.45 41.65 -10.92
N ASN A 2 -19.60 42.69 -10.92
CA ASN A 2 -18.56 42.88 -11.97
C ASN A 2 -17.28 42.06 -11.67
N ILE A 3 -16.63 41.51 -12.72
CA ILE A 3 -15.36 40.75 -12.64
C ILE A 3 -14.26 41.51 -11.89
N GLU A 4 -14.15 42.82 -12.11
CA GLU A 4 -13.13 43.67 -11.47
C GLU A 4 -13.29 43.74 -9.95
N ASN A 5 -14.53 43.66 -9.45
CA ASN A 5 -14.78 43.63 -8.00
C ASN A 5 -14.26 42.34 -7.37
N VAL A 6 -14.41 41.21 -8.08
CA VAL A 6 -13.92 39.90 -7.62
C VAL A 6 -12.39 39.85 -7.68
N LYS A 7 -11.77 40.36 -8.76
CA LYS A 7 -10.30 40.49 -8.86
C LYS A 7 -9.74 41.33 -7.73
N LYS A 8 -10.30 42.51 -7.49
CA LYS A 8 -9.88 43.40 -6.41
C LYS A 8 -10.03 42.72 -5.05
N ALA A 9 -11.13 42.00 -4.81
CA ALA A 9 -11.33 41.26 -3.57
C ALA A 9 -10.24 40.19 -3.36
N PHE A 10 -9.88 39.42 -4.40
CA PHE A 10 -8.78 38.46 -4.30
C PHE A 10 -7.43 39.14 -3.99
N LEU A 11 -7.09 40.21 -4.69
CA LEU A 11 -5.82 40.91 -4.48
C LEU A 11 -5.72 41.54 -3.07
N LEU A 12 -6.83 42.09 -2.55
CA LEU A 12 -6.88 42.64 -1.20
C LEU A 12 -6.68 41.60 -0.09
N GLN A 13 -7.03 40.33 -0.34
CA GLN A 13 -6.78 39.25 0.61
C GLN A 13 -5.30 38.89 0.75
N LEU A 14 -4.51 39.10 -0.31
CA LEU A 14 -3.07 38.88 -0.27
C LEU A 14 -2.28 40.05 0.31
N GLU A 15 -2.82 41.26 0.24
CA GLU A 15 -2.07 42.46 0.57
C GLU A 15 -1.72 42.46 2.07
N PRO A 16 -0.42 42.38 2.44
CA PRO A 16 -0.02 42.23 3.83
C PRO A 16 -0.36 43.45 4.68
N ASN A 17 -0.40 44.64 4.05
CA ASN A 17 -0.69 45.92 4.68
C ASN A 17 -2.18 46.28 4.71
N CYS A 18 -3.05 45.42 4.17
CA CYS A 18 -4.49 45.63 4.15
C CYS A 18 -5.07 45.60 5.57
N SER A 19 -5.96 46.55 5.89
CA SER A 19 -6.61 46.58 7.19
C SER A 19 -7.54 45.38 7.40
N ASN A 20 -7.78 44.99 8.65
CA ASN A 20 -8.72 43.90 8.95
C ASN A 20 -10.14 44.19 8.43
N HIS A 21 -10.53 45.47 8.37
CA HIS A 21 -11.83 45.88 7.82
C HIS A 21 -11.90 45.62 6.32
N GLU A 22 -10.90 46.07 5.55
CA GLU A 22 -10.84 45.85 4.10
C GLU A 22 -10.74 44.35 3.74
N ARG A 23 -10.01 43.57 4.54
CA ARG A 23 -10.01 42.10 4.40
C ARG A 23 -11.39 41.50 4.64
N LEU A 24 -12.11 41.93 5.67
CA LEU A 24 -13.46 41.46 5.94
C LEU A 24 -14.44 41.84 4.81
N GLU A 25 -14.34 43.06 4.27
CA GLU A 25 -15.13 43.48 3.12
C GLU A 25 -14.83 42.63 1.88
N SER A 26 -13.55 42.38 1.58
CA SER A 26 -13.16 41.52 0.46
C SER A 26 -13.71 40.09 0.60
N TYR A 27 -13.69 39.55 1.82
CA TYR A 27 -14.29 38.25 2.13
C TYR A 27 -15.80 38.27 1.90
N ASN A 28 -16.50 39.31 2.37
CA ASN A 28 -17.94 39.45 2.17
C ASN A 28 -18.32 39.57 0.69
N VAL A 29 -17.49 40.25 -0.12
CA VAL A 29 -17.68 40.29 -1.58
C VAL A 29 -17.60 38.90 -2.18
N ILE A 30 -16.61 38.09 -1.80
CA ILE A 30 -16.45 36.72 -2.31
C ILE A 30 -17.59 35.82 -1.84
N GLN A 31 -18.03 35.91 -0.58
CA GLN A 31 -19.16 35.14 -0.07
C GLN A 31 -20.47 35.52 -0.77
N LYS A 32 -20.70 36.82 -0.97
CA LYS A 32 -21.85 37.30 -1.74
C LYS A 32 -21.80 36.79 -3.18
N PHE A 33 -20.62 36.78 -3.79
CA PHE A 33 -20.42 36.21 -5.12
C PHE A 33 -20.81 34.74 -5.14
N LYS A 34 -20.35 33.93 -4.17
CA LYS A 34 -20.69 32.50 -4.06
C LYS A 34 -22.19 32.26 -3.99
N SER A 35 -22.93 33.14 -3.30
CA SER A 35 -24.38 33.04 -3.16
C SER A 35 -25.19 33.53 -4.37
N ASP A 36 -24.59 34.25 -5.33
CA ASP A 36 -25.29 34.72 -6.54
C ASP A 36 -25.53 33.52 -7.49
N ARG A 37 -26.76 33.02 -7.51
CA ARG A 37 -27.19 31.86 -8.32
C ARG A 37 -27.55 32.26 -9.75
N ASN A 38 -26.56 32.61 -10.57
CA ASN A 38 -26.81 32.93 -11.97
C ASN A 38 -25.74 32.36 -12.91
N GLY A 39 -26.10 32.07 -14.17
CA GLY A 39 -25.13 31.67 -15.19
C GLY A 39 -24.06 32.73 -15.49
N GLU A 40 -24.35 34.01 -15.18
CA GLU A 40 -23.36 35.09 -15.29
C GLU A 40 -22.17 34.89 -14.33
N GLN A 41 -22.41 34.36 -13.12
CA GLN A 41 -21.39 34.00 -12.14
C GLN A 41 -20.41 32.99 -12.73
N LEU A 42 -20.91 31.93 -13.38
CA LEU A 42 -20.08 30.91 -14.02
C LEU A 42 -19.21 31.51 -15.13
N ARG A 43 -19.76 32.40 -15.95
CA ARG A 43 -19.01 33.10 -17.01
C ARG A 43 -17.90 33.98 -16.44
N ILE A 44 -18.19 34.72 -15.37
CA ILE A 44 -17.18 35.53 -14.67
C ILE A 44 -16.06 34.64 -14.12
N ILE A 45 -16.41 33.50 -13.50
CA ILE A 45 -15.42 32.55 -13.00
C ILE A 45 -14.52 32.03 -14.14
N PHE A 46 -15.08 31.63 -15.28
CA PHE A 46 -14.28 31.17 -16.42
C PHE A 46 -13.33 32.25 -16.96
N GLN A 47 -13.76 33.51 -17.01
CA GLN A 47 -12.88 34.61 -17.38
C GLN A 47 -11.74 34.81 -16.37
N LEU A 48 -12.02 34.65 -15.08
CA LEU A 48 -10.99 34.76 -14.03
C LEU A 48 -10.01 33.58 -14.03
N VAL A 49 -10.47 32.38 -14.37
CA VAL A 49 -9.62 31.18 -14.50
C VAL A 49 -8.66 31.28 -15.69
N THR A 50 -8.99 32.10 -16.69
CA THR A 50 -8.12 32.38 -17.84
C THR A 50 -7.30 33.66 -17.67
N ASP A 51 -7.30 34.26 -16.47
CA ASP A 51 -6.55 35.47 -16.19
C ASP A 51 -5.03 35.25 -16.30
N SER A 52 -4.33 36.30 -16.73
CA SER A 52 -2.88 36.35 -16.81
C SER A 52 -2.17 36.25 -15.46
N ASN A 53 -2.82 36.65 -14.37
CA ASN A 53 -2.29 36.61 -13.02
C ASN A 53 -2.51 35.23 -12.39
N ASP A 54 -1.40 34.54 -12.07
CA ASP A 54 -1.40 33.19 -11.51
C ASP A 54 -2.19 33.06 -10.20
N PHE A 55 -2.14 34.08 -9.35
CA PHE A 55 -2.86 34.07 -8.09
C PHE A 55 -4.36 34.23 -8.29
N ILE A 56 -4.78 35.17 -9.16
CA ILE A 56 -6.20 35.33 -9.50
C ILE A 56 -6.72 34.03 -10.11
N ARG A 57 -5.97 33.43 -11.04
CA ARG A 57 -6.31 32.14 -11.64
C ARG A 57 -6.48 31.04 -10.59
N SER A 58 -5.50 30.84 -9.72
CA SER A 58 -5.54 29.82 -8.65
C SER A 58 -6.70 30.07 -7.67
N SER A 59 -6.92 31.32 -7.26
CA SER A 59 -8.02 31.66 -6.34
C SER A 59 -9.38 31.44 -6.98
N SER A 60 -9.48 31.70 -8.28
CA SER A 60 -10.70 31.52 -9.06
C SER A 60 -11.03 30.05 -9.30
N LEU A 61 -10.03 29.18 -9.43
CA LEU A 61 -10.23 27.73 -9.45
C LEU A 61 -10.77 27.21 -8.10
N GLY A 62 -10.23 27.68 -6.98
CA GLY A 62 -10.78 27.37 -5.65
C GLY A 62 -12.23 27.83 -5.50
N LEU A 63 -12.52 29.07 -5.92
CA LEU A 63 -13.89 29.61 -5.96
C LEU A 63 -14.81 28.78 -6.85
N PHE A 64 -14.32 28.35 -8.02
CA PHE A 64 -15.11 27.57 -8.95
C PHE A 64 -15.50 26.22 -8.36
N TYR A 65 -14.55 25.53 -7.73
CA TYR A 65 -14.80 24.28 -7.02
C TYR A 65 -15.89 24.43 -5.95
N ASP A 66 -15.82 25.47 -5.12
CA ASP A 66 -16.80 25.71 -4.06
C ASP A 66 -18.20 25.98 -4.62
N VAL A 67 -18.29 26.80 -5.67
CA VAL A 67 -19.57 27.14 -6.32
C VAL A 67 -20.20 25.90 -6.94
N LEU A 68 -19.44 25.09 -7.67
CA LEU A 68 -19.94 23.84 -8.25
C LEU A 68 -20.37 22.87 -7.15
N ARG A 69 -19.59 22.72 -6.09
CA ARG A 69 -19.92 21.78 -5.01
C ARG A 69 -21.28 22.08 -4.37
N VAL A 70 -21.58 23.36 -4.13
CA VAL A 70 -22.79 23.80 -3.41
C VAL A 70 -23.98 23.99 -4.34
N GLU A 71 -23.78 24.59 -5.51
CA GLU A 71 -24.87 25.12 -6.35
C GLU A 71 -25.16 24.27 -7.60
N TRP A 72 -24.42 23.17 -7.84
CA TRP A 72 -24.59 22.36 -9.06
C TRP A 72 -26.03 21.95 -9.37
N ASN A 73 -26.79 21.56 -8.34
CA ASN A 73 -28.16 21.09 -8.51
C ASN A 73 -29.13 22.21 -8.90
N ASN A 74 -28.75 23.47 -8.70
CA ASN A 74 -29.58 24.63 -9.01
C ASN A 74 -29.36 25.17 -10.43
N TYR A 75 -28.28 24.78 -11.11
CA TYR A 75 -28.03 25.18 -12.49
C TYR A 75 -28.94 24.42 -13.48
N SER A 76 -29.36 25.15 -14.52
CA SER A 76 -30.08 24.58 -15.65
C SER A 76 -29.21 23.62 -16.45
N ILE A 77 -29.84 22.73 -17.23
CA ILE A 77 -29.12 21.79 -18.10
C ILE A 77 -28.19 22.53 -19.07
N ALA A 78 -28.64 23.66 -19.64
CA ALA A 78 -27.83 24.47 -20.55
C ALA A 78 -26.57 25.04 -19.88
N GLU A 79 -26.69 25.56 -18.64
CA GLU A 79 -25.54 26.05 -17.88
C GLU A 79 -24.56 24.93 -17.53
N LYS A 80 -25.08 23.74 -17.18
CA LYS A 80 -24.25 22.56 -16.93
C LYS A 80 -23.47 22.11 -18.18
N GLU A 81 -24.11 22.12 -19.36
CA GLU A 81 -23.43 21.81 -20.62
C GLU A 81 -22.36 22.85 -20.99
N GLU A 82 -22.64 24.15 -20.76
CA GLU A 82 -21.66 25.23 -20.96
C GLU A 82 -20.42 25.01 -20.07
N VAL A 83 -20.64 24.67 -18.79
CA VAL A 83 -19.55 24.34 -17.85
C VAL A 83 -18.75 23.13 -18.32
N LYS A 84 -19.42 22.02 -18.64
CA LYS A 84 -18.76 20.77 -19.08
C LYS A 84 -17.91 21.00 -20.33
N SER A 85 -18.45 21.71 -21.33
CA SER A 85 -17.74 22.02 -22.58
C SER A 85 -16.53 22.93 -22.32
N SER A 86 -16.70 23.94 -21.47
CA SER A 86 -15.62 24.87 -21.11
C SER A 86 -14.49 24.19 -20.35
N LEU A 87 -14.80 23.26 -19.44
CA LEU A 87 -13.82 22.46 -18.71
C LEU A 87 -12.98 21.58 -19.64
N ILE A 88 -13.62 20.90 -20.59
CA ILE A 88 -12.91 20.09 -21.60
C ILE A 88 -12.03 20.99 -22.48
N SER A 89 -12.55 22.13 -22.96
CA SER A 89 -11.76 23.07 -23.76
C SER A 89 -10.54 23.60 -23.00
N LEU A 90 -10.69 23.87 -21.70
CA LEU A 90 -9.61 24.38 -20.86
C LEU A 90 -8.56 23.31 -20.55
N LEU A 91 -8.98 22.05 -20.40
CA LEU A 91 -8.07 20.91 -20.28
C LEU A 91 -7.23 20.76 -21.56
N ILE A 92 -7.86 20.87 -22.73
CA ILE A 92 -7.19 20.75 -24.03
C ILE A 92 -6.18 21.89 -24.25
N SER A 93 -6.52 23.12 -23.87
CA SER A 93 -5.69 24.30 -24.10
C SER A 93 -4.52 24.44 -23.12
N THR A 94 -4.61 23.84 -21.93
CA THR A 94 -3.62 24.03 -20.87
C THR A 94 -2.61 22.87 -20.84
N LYS A 95 -1.35 23.13 -21.22
CA LYS A 95 -0.28 22.11 -21.22
C LYS A 95 0.12 21.59 -19.83
N ASN A 96 -0.18 22.34 -18.77
CA ASN A 96 0.07 21.92 -17.39
C ASN A 96 -1.20 22.15 -16.56
N VAL A 97 -2.03 21.12 -16.48
CA VAL A 97 -3.29 21.19 -15.74
C VAL A 97 -2.98 21.25 -14.25
N GLN A 98 -3.35 22.36 -13.62
CA GLN A 98 -3.17 22.56 -12.18
C GLN A 98 -4.01 21.54 -11.41
N ARG A 99 -3.50 21.03 -10.27
CA ARG A 99 -4.19 20.05 -9.41
C ARG A 99 -5.62 20.47 -9.04
N GLN A 100 -5.88 21.77 -8.91
CA GLN A 100 -7.22 22.28 -8.63
C GLN A 100 -8.20 22.06 -9.79
N MET A 101 -7.73 22.15 -11.04
CA MET A 101 -8.57 21.85 -12.21
C MET A 101 -8.99 20.39 -12.23
N THR A 102 -8.08 19.47 -11.92
CA THR A 102 -8.39 18.05 -11.77
C THR A 102 -9.53 17.84 -10.77
N ARG A 103 -9.47 18.51 -9.61
CA ARG A 103 -10.52 18.41 -8.58
C ARG A 103 -11.86 18.95 -9.04
N ILE A 104 -11.87 20.07 -9.76
CA ILE A 104 -13.10 20.62 -10.36
C ILE A 104 -13.73 19.63 -11.34
N ILE A 105 -12.92 19.06 -12.23
CA ILE A 105 -13.41 18.09 -13.21
C ILE A 105 -13.90 16.83 -12.49
N ALA A 106 -13.18 16.32 -11.49
CA ALA A 106 -13.63 15.19 -10.68
C ALA A 106 -14.97 15.48 -9.96
N GLU A 107 -15.14 16.68 -9.41
CA GLU A 107 -16.38 17.10 -8.72
C GLU A 107 -17.60 17.11 -9.64
N VAL A 108 -17.44 17.61 -10.88
CA VAL A 108 -18.48 17.56 -11.91
C VAL A 108 -18.68 16.11 -12.39
N SER A 109 -17.61 15.34 -12.52
CA SER A 109 -17.66 13.93 -12.94
C SER A 109 -18.45 13.08 -11.97
N ILE A 110 -18.28 13.29 -10.66
CA ILE A 110 -19.04 12.59 -9.62
C ILE A 110 -20.53 12.85 -9.74
N ARG A 111 -20.97 13.96 -10.34
CA ARG A 111 -22.39 14.31 -10.52
C ARG A 111 -22.97 13.89 -11.86
N GLU A 112 -22.20 14.01 -12.95
CA GLU A 112 -22.73 13.84 -14.31
C GLU A 112 -22.14 12.65 -15.10
N TRP A 113 -20.90 12.22 -14.85
CA TRP A 113 -20.25 11.13 -15.59
C TRP A 113 -20.61 9.75 -15.03
N PRO A 114 -20.92 8.70 -15.82
CA PRO A 114 -20.72 8.60 -17.27
C PRO A 114 -21.89 9.06 -18.13
N GLN A 115 -23.13 9.07 -17.63
CA GLN A 115 -24.33 9.12 -18.49
C GLN A 115 -24.56 10.50 -19.13
N ALA A 116 -24.32 11.57 -18.37
CA ALA A 116 -24.58 12.94 -18.82
C ALA A 116 -23.31 13.64 -19.31
N TRP A 117 -22.15 12.98 -19.36
CA TRP A 117 -20.89 13.61 -19.81
C TRP A 117 -20.06 12.69 -20.70
N SER A 118 -20.57 12.39 -21.90
CA SER A 118 -19.90 11.54 -22.89
C SER A 118 -18.56 12.08 -23.36
N ALA A 119 -18.38 13.40 -23.43
CA ALA A 119 -17.12 14.02 -23.85
C ALA A 119 -15.93 13.64 -22.93
N LEU A 120 -16.16 13.44 -21.63
CA LEU A 120 -15.11 12.97 -20.72
C LEU A 120 -14.76 11.50 -21.01
N THR A 121 -15.76 10.68 -21.32
CA THR A 121 -15.54 9.29 -21.75
C THR A 121 -14.68 9.25 -23.02
N GLU A 122 -15.01 10.04 -24.03
CA GLU A 122 -14.25 10.12 -25.27
C GLU A 122 -12.79 10.56 -25.01
N LEU A 123 -12.57 11.50 -24.10
CA LEU A 123 -11.23 11.93 -23.70
C LEU A 123 -10.43 10.79 -23.04
N ILE A 124 -11.06 10.03 -22.13
CA ILE A 124 -10.43 8.88 -21.47
C ILE A 124 -10.10 7.78 -22.50
N ASP A 125 -11.01 7.52 -23.44
CA ASP A 125 -10.87 6.43 -24.41
C ASP A 125 -9.82 6.77 -25.49
N THR A 126 -9.78 8.03 -25.95
CA THR A 126 -8.80 8.50 -26.96
C THR A 126 -7.37 8.55 -26.41
N ALA A 127 -7.20 8.97 -25.14
CA ALA A 127 -5.94 9.05 -24.42
C ALA A 127 -4.74 9.50 -25.29
N ASP A 128 -4.86 10.70 -25.85
CA ASP A 128 -3.73 11.37 -26.49
C ASP A 128 -2.56 11.49 -25.49
N SER A 129 -1.35 11.21 -25.99
CA SER A 129 -0.07 11.41 -25.32
C SER A 129 0.10 12.78 -24.65
N GLN A 130 -0.66 13.80 -25.07
CA GLN A 130 -0.60 15.11 -24.43
C GLN A 130 -1.38 15.19 -23.09
N TYR A 131 -2.42 14.36 -22.89
CA TYR A 131 -3.37 14.52 -21.77
C TYR A 131 -3.35 13.37 -20.76
N TYR A 132 -2.54 12.34 -20.98
CA TYR A 132 -2.54 11.12 -20.15
C TYR A 132 -2.45 11.40 -18.64
N LEU A 133 -1.58 12.31 -18.22
CA LEU A 133 -1.33 12.56 -16.80
C LEU A 133 -2.54 13.20 -16.15
N THR A 134 -3.18 14.11 -16.90
CA THR A 134 -4.40 14.77 -16.44
C THR A 134 -5.55 13.79 -16.36
N ILE A 135 -5.70 12.92 -17.36
CA ILE A 135 -6.69 11.85 -17.37
C ILE A 135 -6.50 10.95 -16.13
N LEU A 136 -5.27 10.50 -15.88
CA LEU A 136 -4.94 9.66 -14.72
C LEU A 136 -5.24 10.37 -13.41
N ARG A 137 -4.88 11.65 -13.28
CA ARG A 137 -5.22 12.47 -12.11
C ARG A 137 -6.74 12.57 -11.89
N ILE A 138 -7.51 12.82 -12.96
CA ILE A 138 -8.98 12.91 -12.86
C ILE A 138 -9.56 11.59 -12.41
N THR A 139 -9.16 10.48 -13.06
CA THR A 139 -9.65 9.15 -12.71
C THR A 139 -9.22 8.70 -11.31
N GLY A 140 -8.01 9.07 -10.89
CA GLY A 140 -7.51 8.82 -9.54
C GLY A 140 -8.31 9.56 -8.48
N GLU A 141 -8.64 10.84 -8.70
CA GLU A 141 -9.50 11.62 -7.79
C GLU A 141 -10.93 11.04 -7.75
N ILE A 142 -11.53 10.65 -8.88
CA ILE A 142 -12.83 9.97 -8.89
C ILE A 142 -12.77 8.67 -8.07
N GLN A 143 -11.71 7.87 -8.26
CA GLN A 143 -11.50 6.63 -7.51
C GLN A 143 -11.34 6.87 -6.01
N PHE A 144 -10.62 7.93 -5.63
CA PHE A 144 -10.47 8.34 -4.24
C PHE A 144 -11.83 8.60 -3.59
N HIS A 145 -12.72 9.31 -4.28
CA HIS A 145 -14.08 9.58 -3.78
C HIS A 145 -14.93 8.31 -3.62
N ILE A 146 -14.77 7.34 -4.53
CA ILE A 146 -15.41 6.02 -4.47
C ILE A 146 -14.90 5.24 -3.25
N ASN A 147 -13.58 5.16 -3.04
CA ASN A 147 -12.97 4.37 -1.97
C ASN A 147 -13.33 4.92 -0.58
N HIS A 148 -13.41 6.25 -0.44
CA HIS A 148 -13.74 6.93 0.82
C HIS A 148 -15.25 7.12 1.06
N GLN A 149 -16.11 6.55 0.20
CA GLN A 149 -17.57 6.62 0.33
C GLN A 149 -18.10 8.06 0.51
N THR A 150 -17.46 9.02 -0.15
CA THR A 150 -17.85 10.45 -0.08
C THR A 150 -19.04 10.81 -0.97
N ILE A 151 -19.61 9.81 -1.64
CA ILE A 151 -20.75 9.94 -2.56
C ILE A 151 -21.98 9.42 -1.83
N ASP A 152 -22.84 10.32 -1.36
CA ASP A 152 -24.00 9.99 -0.53
C ASP A 152 -25.00 9.03 -1.22
N ASN A 153 -25.13 9.14 -2.55
CA ASN A 153 -26.05 8.32 -3.33
C ASN A 153 -25.39 6.99 -3.75
N GLN A 154 -25.87 5.87 -3.18
CA GLN A 154 -25.35 4.54 -3.45
C GLN A 154 -25.50 4.08 -4.91
N THR A 155 -26.62 4.43 -5.57
CA THR A 155 -26.80 4.14 -7.00
C THR A 155 -25.73 4.84 -7.82
N ARG A 156 -25.49 6.12 -7.50
CA ARG A 156 -24.47 6.92 -8.17
C ARG A 156 -23.06 6.40 -7.93
N HIS A 157 -22.76 6.00 -6.70
CA HIS A 157 -21.49 5.36 -6.33
C HIS A 157 -21.24 4.10 -7.17
N ARG A 158 -22.24 3.23 -7.29
CA ARG A 158 -22.15 2.01 -8.11
C ARG A 158 -21.96 2.30 -9.60
N ASP A 159 -22.68 3.29 -10.14
CA ASP A 159 -22.57 3.66 -11.55
C ASP A 159 -21.16 4.17 -11.89
N LEU A 160 -20.60 5.04 -11.04
CA LEU A 160 -19.23 5.56 -11.18
C LEU A 160 -18.20 4.45 -11.06
N SER A 161 -18.34 3.58 -10.06
CA SER A 161 -17.46 2.43 -9.85
C SER A 161 -17.46 1.51 -11.07
N THR A 162 -18.64 1.18 -11.61
CA THR A 162 -18.76 0.32 -12.80
C THR A 162 -18.12 0.97 -14.01
N ALA A 163 -18.41 2.25 -14.26
CA ALA A 163 -17.90 2.98 -15.41
C ALA A 163 -16.38 3.12 -15.42
N LEU A 164 -15.77 3.25 -14.23
CA LEU A 164 -14.33 3.34 -14.07
C LEU A 164 -13.67 1.96 -14.19
N VAL A 165 -14.30 0.93 -13.62
CA VAL A 165 -13.87 -0.46 -13.76
C VAL A 165 -13.82 -0.90 -15.23
N ASP A 166 -14.79 -0.49 -16.04
CA ASP A 166 -14.81 -0.79 -17.47
C ASP A 166 -13.66 -0.12 -18.25
N ARG A 167 -13.04 0.93 -17.69
CA ARG A 167 -11.94 1.68 -18.31
C ARG A 167 -10.57 1.39 -17.71
N HIS A 168 -10.49 0.63 -16.62
CA HIS A 168 -9.22 0.28 -15.99
C HIS A 168 -8.22 -0.34 -16.97
N HIS A 169 -8.66 -1.15 -17.92
CA HIS A 169 -7.75 -1.74 -18.92
C HIS A 169 -6.99 -0.66 -19.70
N ARG A 170 -7.69 0.39 -20.15
CA ARG A 170 -7.11 1.52 -20.87
C ARG A 170 -6.23 2.38 -19.96
N LEU A 171 -6.69 2.66 -18.74
CA LEU A 171 -5.93 3.45 -17.78
C LEU A 171 -4.61 2.78 -17.39
N ILE A 172 -4.61 1.46 -17.19
CA ILE A 172 -3.40 0.69 -16.91
C ILE A 172 -2.47 0.63 -18.12
N GLU A 173 -3.00 0.52 -19.34
CA GLU A 173 -2.18 0.60 -20.56
C GLU A 173 -1.45 1.95 -20.68
N ILE A 174 -2.13 3.05 -20.35
CA ILE A 174 -1.52 4.38 -20.30
C ILE A 174 -0.38 4.41 -19.28
N VAL A 175 -0.63 3.91 -18.05
CA VAL A 175 0.40 3.83 -16.98
C VAL A 175 1.63 3.08 -17.46
N LEU A 176 1.45 1.92 -18.08
CA LEU A 176 2.53 1.10 -18.59
C LEU A 176 3.32 1.82 -19.69
N ASN A 177 2.64 2.42 -20.68
CA ASN A 177 3.30 3.15 -21.76
C ASN A 177 4.21 4.29 -21.24
N ILE A 178 3.80 4.98 -20.17
CA ILE A 178 4.60 6.05 -19.57
C ILE A 178 5.79 5.51 -18.79
N CYS A 179 5.58 4.45 -18.01
CA CYS A 179 6.64 3.79 -17.27
C CYS A 179 7.73 3.23 -18.21
N GLU A 180 7.32 2.74 -19.38
CA GLU A 180 8.17 2.17 -20.42
C GLU A 180 8.99 3.21 -21.18
N ASN A 181 8.41 4.38 -21.45
CA ASN A 181 9.05 5.36 -22.29
C ASN A 181 10.24 6.03 -21.55
N PRO A 182 11.47 5.95 -22.10
CA PRO A 182 12.66 6.51 -21.48
C PRO A 182 12.67 8.05 -21.49
N ASN A 183 11.84 8.69 -22.32
CA ASN A 183 11.78 10.15 -22.43
C ASN A 183 11.04 10.81 -21.24
N HIS A 184 10.27 10.03 -20.47
CA HIS A 184 9.62 10.55 -19.27
C HIS A 184 10.56 10.54 -18.08
N SER A 185 10.55 11.63 -17.33
CA SER A 185 11.34 11.78 -16.11
C SER A 185 10.88 10.83 -15.01
N ILE A 186 11.76 10.49 -14.07
CA ILE A 186 11.42 9.66 -12.91
C ILE A 186 10.25 10.26 -12.11
N LYS A 187 10.19 11.59 -12.01
CA LYS A 187 9.09 12.29 -11.31
C LYS A 187 7.74 12.09 -11.99
N GLU A 188 7.69 12.13 -13.32
CA GLU A 188 6.47 11.86 -14.08
C GLU A 188 6.04 10.40 -13.94
N LYS A 189 7.00 9.46 -13.98
CA LYS A 189 6.72 8.03 -13.76
C LYS A 189 6.19 7.77 -12.35
N ASP A 190 6.80 8.37 -11.33
CA ASP A 190 6.35 8.29 -9.95
C ASP A 190 4.92 8.84 -9.79
N GLU A 191 4.63 10.01 -10.35
CA GLU A 191 3.29 10.59 -10.29
C GLU A 191 2.23 9.71 -10.96
N VAL A 192 2.55 9.12 -12.11
CA VAL A 192 1.66 8.18 -12.81
C VAL A 192 1.39 6.95 -11.96
N LEU A 193 2.41 6.41 -11.30
CA LEU A 193 2.27 5.26 -10.40
C LEU A 193 1.44 5.60 -9.16
N ILE A 194 1.57 6.80 -8.58
CA ILE A 194 0.71 7.25 -7.46
C ILE A 194 -0.76 7.19 -7.86
N ASN A 195 -1.11 7.71 -9.04
CA ASN A 195 -2.48 7.66 -9.54
C ASN A 195 -2.93 6.23 -9.87
N ALA A 196 -2.02 5.39 -10.38
CA ALA A 196 -2.30 3.97 -10.62
C ALA A 196 -2.62 3.22 -9.31
N GLY A 197 -1.92 3.54 -8.21
CA GLY A 197 -2.16 2.94 -6.90
C GLY A 197 -3.61 3.09 -6.42
N LEU A 198 -4.24 4.23 -6.67
CA LEU A 198 -5.65 4.47 -6.35
C LEU A 198 -6.58 3.54 -7.16
N LEU A 199 -6.26 3.31 -8.43
CA LEU A 199 -7.02 2.44 -9.33
C LEU A 199 -6.86 0.96 -8.98
N VAL A 200 -5.71 0.54 -8.45
CA VAL A 200 -5.43 -0.87 -8.13
C VAL A 200 -6.43 -1.47 -7.14
N GLU A 201 -6.90 -0.69 -6.16
CA GLU A 201 -7.84 -1.16 -5.12
C GLU A 201 -9.16 -1.71 -5.71
N SER A 202 -9.63 -1.12 -6.81
CA SER A 202 -10.90 -1.43 -7.47
C SER A 202 -10.72 -2.21 -8.79
N CYS A 203 -9.50 -2.41 -9.26
CA CYS A 203 -9.20 -3.11 -10.51
C CYS A 203 -9.74 -4.55 -10.52
N LYS A 204 -10.21 -5.06 -11.66
CA LYS A 204 -10.45 -6.51 -11.82
C LYS A 204 -9.12 -7.27 -11.72
N HIS A 205 -9.16 -8.54 -11.27
CA HIS A 205 -7.96 -9.34 -11.05
C HIS A 205 -7.06 -9.43 -12.29
N GLU A 206 -7.64 -9.69 -13.47
CA GLU A 206 -6.91 -9.77 -14.73
C GLU A 206 -6.13 -8.48 -15.06
N ILE A 207 -6.74 -7.32 -14.79
CA ILE A 207 -6.13 -6.01 -15.04
C ILE A 207 -5.01 -5.74 -14.04
N LEU A 208 -5.22 -6.13 -12.77
CA LEU A 208 -4.18 -6.08 -11.76
C LEU A 208 -2.97 -6.93 -12.17
N LEU A 209 -3.20 -8.19 -12.57
CA LEU A 209 -2.14 -9.06 -13.07
C LEU A 209 -1.43 -8.42 -14.26
N LYS A 210 -2.14 -7.78 -15.19
CA LYS A 210 -1.53 -7.05 -16.30
C LYS A 210 -0.58 -5.94 -15.81
N LEU A 211 -0.92 -5.19 -14.78
CA LEU A 211 -0.01 -4.17 -14.24
C LEU A 211 1.26 -4.79 -13.64
N ILE A 212 1.10 -5.78 -12.75
CA ILE A 212 2.22 -6.29 -11.94
C ILE A 212 3.03 -7.42 -12.60
N SER A 213 2.50 -8.10 -13.63
CA SER A 213 3.24 -9.16 -14.34
C SER A 213 4.14 -8.61 -15.45
N VAL A 214 3.93 -7.37 -15.86
CA VAL A 214 4.63 -6.75 -16.97
C VAL A 214 6.07 -6.45 -16.57
N LYS A 215 7.02 -6.93 -17.38
CA LYS A 215 8.47 -6.83 -17.13
C LYS A 215 8.93 -5.40 -16.90
N GLN A 216 8.21 -4.44 -17.47
CA GLN A 216 8.56 -3.04 -17.50
C GLN A 216 8.41 -2.38 -16.12
N ILE A 217 7.44 -2.80 -15.30
CA ILE A 217 7.33 -2.36 -13.90
C ILE A 217 8.53 -2.88 -13.07
N TRP A 218 8.92 -4.13 -13.26
CA TRP A 218 10.07 -4.72 -12.56
C TRP A 218 11.41 -4.17 -13.04
N SER A 219 11.51 -3.84 -14.33
CA SER A 219 12.69 -3.16 -14.90
C SER A 219 12.80 -1.74 -14.35
N LEU A 220 11.70 -1.01 -14.26
CA LEU A 220 11.67 0.32 -13.63
C LEU A 220 12.10 0.27 -12.17
N LEU A 221 11.65 -0.74 -11.39
CA LEU A 221 12.11 -0.92 -10.02
C LEU A 221 13.62 -1.18 -9.97
N ARG A 222 14.12 -2.09 -10.84
CA ARG A 222 15.55 -2.43 -10.93
C ARG A 222 16.40 -1.21 -11.25
N ASP A 223 16.00 -0.42 -12.25
CA ASP A 223 16.71 0.79 -12.67
C ASP A 223 16.69 1.88 -11.58
N SER A 224 15.63 1.89 -10.75
CA SER A 224 15.47 2.83 -9.64
C SER A 224 16.28 2.47 -8.39
N ILE A 225 16.88 1.27 -8.29
CA ILE A 225 17.72 0.87 -7.15
C ILE A 225 18.89 1.85 -6.96
N GLY A 226 19.49 2.31 -8.07
CA GLY A 226 20.58 3.28 -8.05
C GLY A 226 20.20 4.63 -7.45
N LEU A 227 18.91 4.98 -7.46
CA LEU A 227 18.36 6.23 -6.96
C LEU A 227 18.13 6.23 -5.44
N ILE A 228 18.19 5.08 -4.79
CA ILE A 228 18.03 4.97 -3.33
C ILE A 228 19.15 5.75 -2.63
N GLY A 229 18.79 6.65 -1.72
CA GLY A 229 19.66 7.65 -1.11
C GLY A 229 19.64 9.02 -1.81
N SER A 230 18.84 9.19 -2.87
CA SER A 230 18.65 10.47 -3.58
C SER A 230 17.22 11.01 -3.44
N PRO A 231 16.95 12.28 -3.79
CA PRO A 231 15.59 12.83 -3.77
C PRO A 231 14.57 12.06 -4.61
N ASP A 232 15.00 11.38 -5.67
CA ASP A 232 14.14 10.64 -6.60
C ASP A 232 13.88 9.18 -6.16
N SER A 233 14.28 8.79 -4.94
CA SER A 233 14.02 7.46 -4.37
C SER A 233 12.53 7.18 -4.08
N SER A 234 11.65 8.19 -4.20
CA SER A 234 10.20 8.06 -3.96
C SER A 234 9.52 7.06 -4.88
N ILE A 235 10.02 6.88 -6.10
CA ILE A 235 9.45 5.90 -7.02
C ILE A 235 9.48 4.47 -6.48
N CYS A 236 10.53 4.11 -5.74
CA CYS A 236 10.61 2.80 -5.07
C CYS A 236 9.52 2.67 -3.99
N LEU A 237 9.27 3.74 -3.22
CA LEU A 237 8.19 3.75 -2.22
C LEU A 237 6.83 3.52 -2.89
N THR A 238 6.52 4.29 -3.93
CA THR A 238 5.26 4.20 -4.67
C THR A 238 5.05 2.81 -5.27
N LEU A 239 6.10 2.20 -5.84
CA LEU A 239 6.02 0.84 -6.37
C LEU A 239 5.71 -0.19 -5.28
N PHE A 240 6.36 -0.10 -4.12
CA PHE A 240 6.05 -0.99 -3.01
C PHE A 240 4.65 -0.77 -2.44
N GLU A 241 4.12 0.46 -2.45
CA GLU A 241 2.72 0.71 -2.08
C GLU A 241 1.75 -0.02 -3.02
N ILE A 242 1.97 0.04 -4.34
CA ILE A 242 1.20 -0.73 -5.32
C ILE A 242 1.32 -2.23 -5.06
N PHE A 243 2.53 -2.74 -4.80
CA PHE A 243 2.74 -4.16 -4.53
C PHE A 243 2.04 -4.62 -3.24
N ILE A 244 2.09 -3.82 -2.17
CA ILE A 244 1.41 -4.13 -0.91
C ILE A 244 -0.10 -4.20 -1.13
N VAL A 245 -0.70 -3.22 -1.82
CA VAL A 245 -2.14 -3.25 -2.13
C VAL A 245 -2.49 -4.48 -2.97
N SER A 246 -1.63 -4.82 -3.94
CA SER A 246 -1.82 -6.00 -4.81
C SER A 246 -1.78 -7.32 -4.04
N VAL A 247 -0.79 -7.51 -3.16
CA VAL A 247 -0.58 -8.73 -2.37
C VAL A 247 -1.58 -8.85 -1.22
N SER A 248 -2.00 -7.73 -0.62
CA SER A 248 -2.94 -7.71 0.51
C SER A 248 -4.41 -7.87 0.10
N ARG A 249 -4.67 -7.93 -1.21
CA ARG A 249 -6.03 -7.99 -1.73
C ARG A 249 -6.72 -9.28 -1.29
N GLN A 250 -7.92 -9.12 -0.72
CA GLN A 250 -8.80 -10.26 -0.45
C GLN A 250 -9.39 -10.74 -1.78
N VAL A 251 -8.84 -11.84 -2.28
CA VAL A 251 -9.32 -12.49 -3.49
C VAL A 251 -10.05 -13.76 -3.09
N ASN A 252 -11.30 -13.92 -3.55
CA ASN A 252 -12.12 -15.07 -3.18
C ASN A 252 -11.67 -16.36 -3.89
N ASN A 253 -11.22 -16.24 -5.13
CA ASN A 253 -10.77 -17.34 -5.98
C ASN A 253 -9.32 -17.74 -5.65
N SER A 254 -9.05 -19.02 -5.44
CA SER A 254 -7.70 -19.47 -5.03
C SER A 254 -6.70 -19.46 -6.18
N SER A 255 -7.14 -19.79 -7.39
CA SER A 255 -6.31 -19.75 -8.61
C SER A 255 -5.74 -18.36 -8.87
N GLU A 256 -6.52 -17.32 -8.58
CA GLU A 256 -6.13 -15.92 -8.64
C GLU A 256 -5.07 -15.58 -7.57
N ARG A 257 -5.25 -16.05 -6.32
CA ARG A 257 -4.24 -15.87 -5.25
C ARG A 257 -2.91 -16.54 -5.61
N VAL A 258 -2.97 -17.76 -6.15
CA VAL A 258 -1.79 -18.51 -6.59
C VAL A 258 -1.08 -17.80 -7.75
N SER A 259 -1.85 -17.23 -8.69
CA SER A 259 -1.30 -16.44 -9.80
C SER A 259 -0.55 -15.20 -9.30
N LEU A 260 -1.12 -14.47 -8.33
CA LEU A 260 -0.44 -13.34 -7.68
C LEU A 260 0.84 -13.78 -7.00
N TRP A 261 0.76 -14.83 -6.18
CA TRP A 261 1.90 -15.34 -5.43
C TRP A 261 3.06 -15.75 -6.36
N LYS A 262 2.78 -16.42 -7.48
CA LYS A 262 3.78 -16.82 -8.48
C LYS A 262 4.51 -15.62 -9.10
N ILE A 263 3.81 -14.51 -9.35
CA ILE A 263 4.45 -13.30 -9.89
C ILE A 263 5.46 -12.76 -8.89
N PHE A 264 5.06 -12.55 -7.63
CA PHE A 264 5.94 -11.98 -6.62
C PHE A 264 7.04 -12.95 -6.16
N SER A 265 6.84 -14.26 -6.29
CA SER A 265 7.80 -15.30 -5.90
C SER A 265 8.75 -15.73 -7.00
N SER A 266 8.70 -15.13 -8.19
CA SER A 266 9.68 -15.45 -9.23
C SER A 266 11.08 -15.05 -8.76
N ASP A 267 12.09 -15.87 -9.08
CA ASP A 267 13.47 -15.67 -8.63
C ASP A 267 14.00 -14.28 -9.02
N ASP A 268 13.71 -13.84 -10.25
CA ASP A 268 14.13 -12.52 -10.75
C ASP A 268 13.52 -11.37 -9.94
N HIS A 269 12.24 -11.48 -9.56
CA HIS A 269 11.54 -10.43 -8.81
C HIS A 269 11.99 -10.40 -7.35
N LEU A 270 12.13 -11.57 -6.71
CA LEU A 270 12.67 -11.67 -5.36
C LEU A 270 14.09 -11.12 -5.30
N GLN A 271 14.94 -11.36 -6.31
CA GLN A 271 16.28 -10.79 -6.38
C GLN A 271 16.25 -9.25 -6.48
N ILE A 272 15.32 -8.67 -7.26
CA ILE A 272 15.16 -7.21 -7.34
C ILE A 272 14.75 -6.64 -5.98
N ILE A 273 13.73 -7.23 -5.35
CA ILE A 273 13.25 -6.82 -4.01
C ILE A 273 14.40 -6.90 -3.00
N ASP A 274 15.19 -7.96 -3.08
CA ASP A 274 16.35 -8.17 -2.21
C ASP A 274 17.41 -7.07 -2.35
N GLN A 275 17.70 -6.66 -3.59
CA GLN A 275 18.62 -5.57 -3.87
C GLN A 275 18.10 -4.21 -3.38
N VAL A 276 16.79 -3.96 -3.51
CA VAL A 276 16.16 -2.75 -2.95
C VAL A 276 16.32 -2.74 -1.43
N LEU A 277 16.05 -3.87 -0.77
CA LEU A 277 16.17 -4.01 0.68
C LEU A 277 17.61 -3.79 1.17
N ASP A 278 18.58 -4.47 0.55
CA ASP A 278 20.00 -4.33 0.88
C ASP A 278 20.51 -2.90 0.65
N ARG A 279 19.95 -2.18 -0.33
CA ARG A 279 20.29 -0.80 -0.62
C ARG A 279 19.63 0.15 0.38
N ALA A 280 18.34 -0.01 0.67
CA ALA A 280 17.59 0.84 1.61
C ALA A 280 18.20 0.82 3.02
N LEU A 281 18.63 -0.36 3.50
CA LEU A 281 19.25 -0.51 4.82
C LEU A 281 20.62 0.19 4.96
N LYS A 282 21.25 0.61 3.85
CA LYS A 282 22.54 1.34 3.87
C LYS A 282 22.37 2.83 4.13
N PHE A 283 21.16 3.37 4.01
CA PHE A 283 20.86 4.79 4.19
C PHE A 283 20.01 5.03 5.43
N SER A 284 20.06 6.25 5.96
CA SER A 284 19.36 6.66 7.18
C SER A 284 18.48 7.88 6.98
N SER A 285 18.05 8.17 5.74
CA SER A 285 17.10 9.24 5.49
C SER A 285 15.67 8.78 5.81
N GLU A 286 14.77 9.73 6.06
CA GLU A 286 13.35 9.46 6.31
C GLU A 286 12.71 8.64 5.19
N LYS A 287 13.06 8.90 3.92
CA LYS A 287 12.53 8.15 2.78
C LYS A 287 12.95 6.69 2.78
N GLU A 288 14.22 6.40 3.07
CA GLU A 288 14.68 5.02 3.13
C GLU A 288 14.16 4.30 4.38
N PHE A 289 13.95 5.02 5.48
CA PHE A 289 13.24 4.47 6.64
C PHE A 289 11.80 4.07 6.27
N LEU A 290 11.06 4.93 5.58
CA LEU A 290 9.72 4.62 5.06
C LEU A 290 9.76 3.42 4.10
N LEU A 291 10.81 3.31 3.27
CA LEU A 291 10.96 2.21 2.30
C LEU A 291 11.18 0.88 3.00
N VAL A 292 12.02 0.86 4.04
CA VAL A 292 12.17 -0.32 4.91
C VAL A 292 10.85 -0.67 5.58
N GLY A 293 10.07 0.32 6.03
CA GLY A 293 8.72 0.12 6.56
C GLY A 293 7.76 -0.52 5.55
N ARG A 294 7.77 -0.06 4.29
CA ARG A 294 6.98 -0.66 3.20
C ARG A 294 7.45 -2.06 2.84
N LEU A 295 8.75 -2.33 2.80
CA LEU A 295 9.31 -3.67 2.62
C LEU A 295 8.89 -4.64 3.73
N ALA A 296 8.83 -4.16 4.98
CA ALA A 296 8.33 -4.92 6.11
C ALA A 296 6.85 -5.28 5.92
N GLN A 297 6.00 -4.30 5.58
CA GLN A 297 4.59 -4.52 5.27
C GLN A 297 4.40 -5.51 4.10
N PHE A 298 5.17 -5.34 3.03
CA PHE A 298 5.16 -6.27 1.89
C PHE A 298 5.50 -7.70 2.32
N SER A 299 6.50 -7.88 3.20
CA SER A 299 6.90 -9.20 3.71
C SER A 299 5.78 -9.87 4.53
N ASP A 300 5.10 -9.11 5.38
CA ASP A 300 3.93 -9.59 6.13
C ASP A 300 2.77 -9.97 5.20
N SER A 301 2.41 -9.08 4.25
CA SER A 301 1.40 -9.36 3.23
C SER A 301 1.74 -10.58 2.39
N MET A 302 3.02 -10.80 2.06
CA MET A 302 3.47 -11.97 1.31
C MET A 302 3.25 -13.27 2.10
N GLY A 303 3.55 -13.28 3.40
CA GLY A 303 3.24 -14.43 4.26
C GLY A 303 1.74 -14.71 4.36
N ASN A 304 0.92 -13.66 4.43
CA ASN A 304 -0.54 -13.77 4.40
C ASN A 304 -1.03 -14.32 3.05
N LEU A 305 -0.47 -13.87 1.93
CA LEU A 305 -0.82 -14.38 0.61
C LEU A 305 -0.47 -15.88 0.47
N ILE A 306 0.72 -16.30 0.90
CA ILE A 306 1.12 -17.72 0.92
C ILE A 306 0.16 -18.55 1.78
N SER A 307 -0.18 -18.04 2.97
CA SER A 307 -1.14 -18.66 3.88
C SER A 307 -2.51 -18.87 3.21
N GLN A 308 -2.99 -17.89 2.44
CA GLN A 308 -4.27 -17.97 1.71
C GLN A 308 -4.21 -18.84 0.44
N CYS A 309 -3.02 -19.07 -0.11
CA CYS A 309 -2.81 -20.00 -1.23
C CYS A 309 -2.81 -21.46 -0.77
N TRP A 310 -2.74 -21.71 0.53
CA TRP A 310 -2.71 -23.07 1.08
C TRP A 310 -4.02 -23.82 0.81
N TYR A 311 -3.91 -25.10 0.45
CA TYR A 311 -5.08 -25.94 0.29
C TYR A 311 -5.80 -26.11 1.63
N SER A 312 -7.13 -26.03 1.60
CA SER A 312 -8.01 -26.27 2.74
C SER A 312 -9.26 -26.99 2.22
N PRO A 313 -9.99 -27.77 3.03
CA PRO A 313 -11.31 -28.29 2.65
C PRO A 313 -12.34 -27.21 2.30
N LYS A 314 -12.09 -25.94 2.68
CA LYS A 314 -12.87 -24.78 2.25
C LYS A 314 -12.37 -24.17 0.93
N ASN A 315 -11.22 -24.64 0.44
CA ASN A 315 -10.42 -24.11 -0.65
C ASN A 315 -10.00 -25.27 -1.59
N CYS A 316 -10.99 -26.02 -2.09
CA CYS A 316 -10.84 -27.29 -2.83
C CYS A 316 -10.43 -27.12 -4.31
N GLU A 317 -9.51 -26.22 -4.61
CA GLU A 317 -9.09 -25.94 -5.99
C GLU A 317 -7.78 -26.68 -6.33
N HIS A 318 -7.63 -27.08 -7.59
CA HIS A 318 -6.48 -27.84 -8.07
C HIS A 318 -5.14 -27.11 -7.94
N ASP A 319 -5.17 -25.77 -8.02
CA ASP A 319 -3.99 -24.90 -8.08
C ASP A 319 -3.43 -24.48 -6.72
N ALA A 320 -4.12 -24.81 -5.62
CA ALA A 320 -3.69 -24.47 -4.27
C ALA A 320 -2.34 -25.13 -3.90
N LEU A 321 -1.62 -24.50 -2.97
CA LEU A 321 -0.37 -25.03 -2.42
C LEU A 321 -0.63 -26.30 -1.61
N LYS A 322 0.19 -27.31 -1.85
CA LYS A 322 0.14 -28.63 -1.18
C LYS A 322 1.44 -28.96 -0.45
N SER A 323 2.51 -28.22 -0.74
CA SER A 323 3.85 -28.41 -0.17
C SER A 323 4.50 -27.04 0.02
N LEU A 324 5.23 -26.89 1.12
CA LEU A 324 6.00 -25.70 1.45
C LEU A 324 7.23 -25.57 0.53
N PHE A 325 7.69 -26.67 -0.09
CA PHE A 325 8.74 -26.61 -1.10
C PHE A 325 8.31 -25.83 -2.34
N GLN A 326 7.01 -25.79 -2.66
CA GLN A 326 6.50 -24.97 -3.77
C GLN A 326 6.74 -23.48 -3.54
N CYS A 327 6.87 -23.04 -2.29
CA CYS A 327 7.16 -21.66 -1.91
C CYS A 327 8.53 -21.48 -1.25
N SER A 328 9.49 -22.37 -1.55
CA SER A 328 10.83 -22.36 -0.94
C SER A 328 11.54 -21.01 -1.08
N ASP A 329 11.52 -20.37 -2.25
CA ASP A 329 12.28 -19.13 -2.47
C ASP A 329 11.65 -17.93 -1.75
N ALA A 330 10.32 -17.85 -1.74
CA ALA A 330 9.61 -16.87 -0.92
C ALA A 330 9.87 -17.07 0.58
N ILE A 331 9.91 -18.33 1.05
CA ILE A 331 10.28 -18.64 2.44
C ILE A 331 11.73 -18.23 2.73
N LYS A 332 12.69 -18.53 1.84
CA LYS A 332 14.09 -18.11 2.01
C LYS A 332 14.21 -16.59 2.10
N PHE A 333 13.47 -15.85 1.27
CA PHE A 333 13.38 -14.40 1.37
C PHE A 333 12.87 -13.95 2.75
N LEU A 334 11.76 -14.52 3.24
CA LEU A 334 11.23 -14.21 4.58
C LEU A 334 12.20 -14.57 5.71
N ILE A 335 12.97 -15.67 5.58
CA ILE A 335 14.05 -16.02 6.52
C ILE A 335 15.15 -14.95 6.48
N LYS A 336 15.53 -14.48 5.29
CA LYS A 336 16.51 -13.38 5.16
C LYS A 336 16.00 -12.13 5.87
N VAL A 337 14.75 -11.73 5.66
CA VAL A 337 14.11 -10.58 6.32
C VAL A 337 14.27 -10.64 7.85
N VAL A 338 14.04 -11.80 8.46
CA VAL A 338 14.24 -11.99 9.92
C VAL A 338 15.71 -11.97 10.35
N SER A 339 16.65 -12.28 9.45
CA SER A 339 18.09 -12.25 9.75
C SER A 339 18.72 -10.86 9.72
N LEU A 340 18.02 -9.84 9.19
CA LEU A 340 18.58 -8.50 8.96
C LEU A 340 18.67 -7.62 10.22
N LYS A 341 18.26 -8.14 11.39
CA LYS A 341 18.35 -7.46 12.70
C LYS A 341 17.74 -6.04 12.72
N ASN A 342 16.83 -5.75 11.80
CA ASN A 342 16.01 -4.54 11.82
C ASN A 342 14.68 -4.85 12.53
N PRO A 343 14.28 -4.07 13.54
CA PRO A 343 13.08 -4.33 14.34
C PRO A 343 11.82 -4.60 13.51
N PHE A 344 11.51 -3.72 12.55
CA PHE A 344 10.28 -3.78 11.76
C PHE A 344 10.27 -4.99 10.81
N LEU A 345 11.40 -5.25 10.16
CA LEU A 345 11.55 -6.42 9.29
C LEU A 345 11.41 -7.73 10.07
N VAL A 346 12.02 -7.81 11.25
CA VAL A 346 11.93 -9.01 12.09
C VAL A 346 10.50 -9.24 12.57
N GLU A 347 9.80 -8.21 13.03
CA GLU A 347 8.39 -8.31 13.43
C GLU A 347 7.52 -8.79 12.27
N SER A 348 7.62 -8.16 11.10
CA SER A 348 6.88 -8.55 9.90
C SER A 348 7.19 -9.97 9.43
N GLY A 349 8.47 -10.39 9.47
CA GLY A 349 8.84 -11.76 9.14
C GLY A 349 8.22 -12.78 10.10
N ILE A 350 8.20 -12.51 11.41
CA ILE A 350 7.53 -13.39 12.38
C ILE A 350 6.03 -13.49 12.08
N HIS A 351 5.35 -12.39 11.77
CA HIS A 351 3.94 -12.40 11.40
C HIS A 351 3.68 -13.20 10.12
N ALA A 352 4.49 -12.99 9.08
CA ALA A 352 4.43 -13.75 7.84
C ALA A 352 4.52 -15.27 8.10
N PHE A 353 5.52 -15.70 8.89
CA PHE A 353 5.67 -17.10 9.26
C PHE A 353 4.52 -17.62 10.12
N GLN A 354 4.02 -16.82 11.05
CA GLN A 354 2.90 -17.21 11.90
C GLN A 354 1.64 -17.50 11.07
N SER A 355 1.37 -16.70 10.03
CA SER A 355 0.26 -16.92 9.10
C SER A 355 0.44 -18.21 8.30
N ILE A 356 1.65 -18.49 7.81
CA ILE A 356 1.96 -19.73 7.09
C ILE A 356 1.76 -20.95 8.01
N VAL A 357 2.33 -20.94 9.22
CA VAL A 357 2.23 -22.06 10.17
C VAL A 357 0.78 -22.32 10.57
N LYS A 358 -0.03 -21.27 10.77
CA LYS A 358 -1.46 -21.42 11.06
C LYS A 358 -2.21 -22.10 9.91
N ALA A 359 -1.91 -21.76 8.66
CA ALA A 359 -2.53 -22.40 7.49
C ALA A 359 -2.14 -23.87 7.39
N VAL A 360 -0.85 -24.19 7.57
CA VAL A 360 -0.35 -25.58 7.56
C VAL A 360 -0.99 -26.40 8.68
N SER A 361 -1.01 -25.88 9.91
CA SER A 361 -1.65 -26.54 11.05
C SER A 361 -3.14 -26.80 10.77
N GLY A 362 -3.86 -25.81 10.25
CA GLY A 362 -5.28 -25.96 9.90
C GLY A 362 -5.53 -26.97 8.77
N PHE A 363 -4.57 -27.19 7.88
CA PHE A 363 -4.64 -28.26 6.88
C PHE A 363 -4.43 -29.65 7.53
N MET A 364 -3.48 -29.77 8.44
CA MET A 364 -3.19 -31.03 9.14
C MET A 364 -4.34 -31.52 10.02
N ASP A 365 -5.13 -30.61 10.59
CA ASP A 365 -6.31 -30.93 11.41
C ASP A 365 -7.48 -31.49 10.58
N THR A 366 -7.35 -31.64 9.25
CA THR A 366 -8.43 -32.10 8.36
C THR A 366 -8.21 -33.54 7.89
N ASP A 367 -9.29 -34.32 7.74
CA ASP A 367 -9.23 -35.75 7.40
C ASP A 367 -8.40 -36.09 6.14
N ALA A 368 -8.24 -35.14 5.21
CA ALA A 368 -7.40 -35.30 4.02
C ALA A 368 -5.89 -35.43 4.33
N ALA A 369 -5.44 -34.88 5.46
CA ALA A 369 -4.03 -34.91 5.87
C ALA A 369 -3.55 -36.28 6.37
N THR A 370 -4.47 -37.15 6.82
CA THR A 370 -4.14 -38.48 7.36
C THR A 370 -3.46 -39.42 6.34
N ARG A 371 -3.52 -39.11 5.03
CA ARG A 371 -2.90 -39.93 3.96
C ARG A 371 -1.54 -39.41 3.47
N SER A 372 -1.16 -38.16 3.80
CA SER A 372 0.08 -37.52 3.31
C SER A 372 0.87 -36.75 4.39
N GLY A 373 0.39 -36.71 5.64
CA GLY A 373 0.86 -35.80 6.70
C GLY A 373 2.34 -35.89 7.06
N LYS A 374 2.98 -37.05 6.86
CA LYS A 374 4.41 -37.22 7.16
C LYS A 374 5.31 -36.30 6.31
N GLY A 375 4.94 -36.04 5.04
CA GLY A 375 5.75 -35.17 4.17
C GLY A 375 5.72 -33.69 4.58
N ILE A 376 4.59 -33.21 5.11
CA ILE A 376 4.45 -31.80 5.52
C ILE A 376 5.13 -31.56 6.88
N GLU A 377 5.08 -32.52 7.79
CA GLU A 377 5.87 -32.46 9.04
C GLU A 377 7.37 -32.35 8.72
N ASP A 378 7.89 -33.23 7.85
CA ASP A 378 9.32 -33.22 7.44
C ASP A 378 9.72 -31.89 6.75
N GLU A 379 8.85 -31.36 5.89
CA GLU A 379 9.00 -30.04 5.28
C GLU A 379 9.08 -28.95 6.34
N MET A 380 8.10 -28.88 7.23
CA MET A 380 8.06 -27.89 8.31
C MET A 380 9.30 -27.99 9.20
N SER A 381 9.75 -29.20 9.55
CA SER A 381 10.99 -29.43 10.30
C SER A 381 12.19 -28.81 9.59
N SER A 382 12.33 -29.01 8.27
CA SER A 382 13.39 -28.38 7.48
C SER A 382 13.33 -26.84 7.56
N PHE A 383 12.13 -26.25 7.46
CA PHE A 383 11.95 -24.80 7.55
C PHE A 383 12.26 -24.26 8.94
N VAL A 384 11.77 -24.91 9.99
CA VAL A 384 12.04 -24.54 11.38
C VAL A 384 13.54 -24.55 11.67
N ASN A 385 14.27 -25.55 11.16
CA ASN A 385 15.71 -25.65 11.33
C ASN A 385 16.49 -24.52 10.62
N MET A 386 15.97 -23.97 9.53
CA MET A 386 16.57 -22.79 8.86
C MET A 386 16.18 -21.47 9.54
N PHE A 387 14.91 -21.33 9.92
CA PHE A 387 14.34 -20.08 10.42
C PHE A 387 14.70 -19.79 11.88
N MET A 388 14.57 -20.78 12.76
CA MET A 388 14.68 -20.57 14.20
C MET A 388 16.05 -20.06 14.65
N PRO A 389 17.18 -20.56 14.13
CA PRO A 389 18.49 -19.99 14.48
C PRO A 389 18.59 -18.49 14.17
N LYS A 390 17.99 -18.03 13.06
CA LYS A 390 17.99 -16.61 12.66
C LYS A 390 17.08 -15.78 13.56
N LEU A 391 15.89 -16.27 13.87
CA LEU A 391 14.98 -15.60 14.80
C LEU A 391 15.62 -15.43 16.18
N LEU A 392 16.23 -16.49 16.71
CA LEU A 392 16.86 -16.46 18.04
C LEU A 392 18.05 -15.49 18.09
N ASP A 393 18.90 -15.47 17.06
CA ASP A 393 19.98 -14.49 16.96
C ASP A 393 19.45 -13.04 16.97
N SER A 394 18.37 -12.76 16.23
CA SER A 394 17.72 -11.44 16.22
C SER A 394 17.11 -11.07 17.58
N LEU A 395 16.39 -11.99 18.25
CA LEU A 395 15.81 -11.73 19.56
C LEU A 395 16.87 -11.49 20.65
N THR A 396 17.94 -12.28 20.65
CA THR A 396 19.07 -12.08 21.56
C THR A 396 19.76 -10.74 21.28
N TYR A 397 19.94 -10.38 20.01
CA TYR A 397 20.50 -9.07 19.64
C TYR A 397 19.65 -7.90 20.19
N PHE A 398 18.33 -7.91 19.99
CA PHE A 398 17.46 -6.83 20.48
C PHE A 398 17.35 -6.74 22.00
N THR A 399 17.68 -7.81 22.72
CA THR A 399 17.72 -7.83 24.17
C THR A 399 19.13 -7.62 24.74
N SER A 400 20.13 -7.48 23.87
CA SER A 400 21.52 -7.24 24.27
C SER A 400 21.77 -5.80 24.67
N ASP A 401 22.72 -5.62 25.58
CA ASP A 401 23.28 -4.31 25.94
C ASP A 401 23.81 -3.54 24.72
N GLN A 402 24.31 -4.25 23.70
CA GLN A 402 24.85 -3.64 22.49
C GLN A 402 23.79 -2.87 21.71
N PHE A 403 22.63 -3.50 21.47
CA PHE A 403 21.51 -2.84 20.79
C PHE A 403 20.98 -1.65 21.62
N MET A 404 20.83 -1.85 22.93
CA MET A 404 20.34 -0.81 23.84
C MET A 404 21.30 0.40 23.98
N LYS A 405 22.61 0.24 23.71
CA LYS A 405 23.62 1.31 23.89
C LYS A 405 24.15 1.94 22.60
N LYS A 406 24.30 1.18 21.49
CA LYS A 406 25.01 1.64 20.28
C LYS A 406 24.11 1.94 19.08
N ASP A 407 23.07 1.16 18.87
CA ASP A 407 22.16 1.34 17.72
C ASP A 407 20.92 2.18 18.06
N TYR A 408 20.77 2.53 19.35
CA TYR A 408 19.71 3.35 19.94
C TYR A 408 19.41 4.64 19.14
N VAL A 409 20.44 5.40 18.74
CA VAL A 409 20.25 6.68 18.01
C VAL A 409 19.74 6.47 16.58
N LYS A 410 20.06 5.33 15.95
CA LYS A 410 19.60 5.01 14.59
C LYS A 410 18.19 4.40 14.58
N SER A 411 17.84 3.64 15.62
CA SER A 411 16.50 3.08 15.79
C SER A 411 15.47 4.09 16.35
N LEU A 412 15.92 5.19 16.96
CA LEU A 412 15.07 6.30 17.43
C LEU A 412 14.28 7.01 16.32
N GLN A 413 14.62 6.89 15.03
CA GLN A 413 13.73 7.35 13.96
C GLN A 413 12.36 6.65 14.01
N GLY A 414 12.28 5.45 14.58
CA GLY A 414 11.05 4.69 14.74
C GLY A 414 10.48 4.63 16.17
N PHE A 415 11.15 5.19 17.17
CA PHE A 415 10.71 5.12 18.58
C PHE A 415 10.90 6.45 19.29
N GLU A 416 9.83 6.98 19.90
CA GLU A 416 9.87 8.29 20.56
C GLU A 416 10.53 8.26 21.95
N SER A 417 10.70 7.08 22.56
CA SER A 417 11.29 6.93 23.90
C SER A 417 11.87 5.55 24.17
N ASP A 418 12.73 5.46 25.21
CA ASP A 418 13.20 4.19 25.80
C ASP A 418 12.05 3.25 26.19
N GLY A 419 10.93 3.82 26.66
CA GLY A 419 9.73 3.07 27.02
C GLY A 419 9.11 2.38 25.80
N HIS A 420 9.03 3.09 24.67
CA HIS A 420 8.51 2.55 23.42
C HIS A 420 9.39 1.41 22.89
N LEU A 421 10.72 1.55 22.96
CA LEU A 421 11.64 0.49 22.55
C LEU A 421 11.51 -0.77 23.44
N LYS A 422 11.47 -0.62 24.76
CA LYS A 422 11.29 -1.75 25.69
C LYS A 422 9.94 -2.45 25.49
N SER A 423 8.89 -1.66 25.24
CA SER A 423 7.55 -2.17 24.91
C SER A 423 7.58 -2.98 23.62
N PHE A 424 8.22 -2.45 22.57
CA PHE A 424 8.41 -3.12 21.30
C PHE A 424 9.15 -4.46 21.45
N VAL A 425 10.30 -4.49 22.13
CA VAL A 425 11.07 -5.73 22.35
C VAL A 425 10.22 -6.78 23.09
N THR A 426 9.42 -6.34 24.06
CA THR A 426 8.49 -7.22 24.79
C THR A 426 7.41 -7.77 23.85
N LYS A 427 6.82 -6.92 23.00
CA LYS A 427 5.86 -7.32 21.96
C LYS A 427 6.49 -8.36 21.02
N LEU A 428 7.71 -8.12 20.55
CA LEU A 428 8.42 -9.01 19.64
C LEU A 428 8.64 -10.41 20.23
N ILE A 429 9.05 -10.49 21.51
CA ILE A 429 9.18 -11.75 22.23
C ILE A 429 7.83 -12.45 22.36
N ASN A 430 6.76 -11.72 22.66
CA ASN A 430 5.41 -12.29 22.79
C ASN A 430 4.89 -12.85 21.46
N VAL A 431 5.09 -12.13 20.35
CA VAL A 431 4.71 -12.61 19.01
C VAL A 431 5.55 -13.84 18.64
N SER A 432 6.85 -13.84 18.96
CA SER A 432 7.73 -15.01 18.76
C SER A 432 7.29 -16.23 19.58
N SER A 433 6.85 -16.02 20.82
CA SER A 433 6.25 -17.07 21.65
C SER A 433 4.97 -17.62 21.00
N SER A 434 4.12 -16.75 20.44
CA SER A 434 2.92 -17.17 19.72
C SER A 434 3.24 -18.02 18.49
N LEU A 435 4.28 -17.67 17.73
CA LEU A 435 4.77 -18.48 16.62
C LEU A 435 5.27 -19.84 17.09
N LEU A 436 6.09 -19.90 18.15
CA LEU A 436 6.58 -21.17 18.71
C LEU A 436 5.46 -22.08 19.20
N LYS A 437 4.42 -21.50 19.82
CA LYS A 437 3.21 -22.23 20.22
C LYS A 437 2.48 -22.83 19.03
N ALA A 438 2.42 -22.12 17.91
CA ALA A 438 1.82 -22.65 16.68
C ALA A 438 2.69 -23.76 16.07
N LEU A 439 4.00 -23.55 15.99
CA LEU A 439 4.96 -24.56 15.52
C LEU A 439 4.95 -25.82 16.37
N ALA A 440 4.79 -25.70 17.70
CA ALA A 440 4.74 -26.84 18.61
C ALA A 440 3.56 -27.79 18.34
N ARG A 441 2.50 -27.33 17.67
CA ARG A 441 1.40 -28.19 17.23
C ARG A 441 1.74 -29.02 16.01
N VAL A 442 2.61 -28.48 15.15
CA VAL A 442 2.99 -29.09 13.86
C VAL A 442 4.23 -29.98 14.03
N VAL A 443 5.30 -29.46 14.63
CA VAL A 443 6.59 -30.13 14.83
C VAL A 443 7.04 -30.05 16.31
N PRO A 444 6.32 -30.72 17.24
CA PRO A 444 6.58 -30.62 18.68
C PRO A 444 8.01 -31.04 19.08
N GLN A 445 8.59 -32.02 18.39
CA GLN A 445 9.94 -32.53 18.69
C GLN A 445 11.04 -31.51 18.37
N ASP A 446 10.99 -30.88 17.20
CA ASP A 446 11.96 -29.85 16.80
C ASP A 446 11.88 -28.63 17.71
N VAL A 447 10.65 -28.18 18.00
CA VAL A 447 10.45 -27.06 18.93
C VAL A 447 10.96 -27.41 20.33
N GLY A 448 10.72 -28.63 20.81
CA GLY A 448 11.27 -29.12 22.08
C GLY A 448 12.80 -29.11 22.10
N CYS A 449 13.45 -29.55 21.01
CA CYS A 449 14.91 -29.52 20.88
C CYS A 449 15.45 -28.09 20.95
N ILE A 450 14.82 -27.16 20.22
CA ILE A 450 15.22 -25.74 20.20
C ILE A 450 15.08 -25.11 21.58
N LEU A 451 13.94 -25.32 22.27
CA LEU A 451 13.72 -24.80 23.61
C LEU A 451 14.71 -25.38 24.62
N SER A 452 15.07 -26.65 24.50
CA SER A 452 16.09 -27.29 25.33
C SER A 452 17.47 -26.67 25.11
N GLN A 453 17.87 -26.45 23.85
CA GLN A 453 19.12 -25.78 23.50
C GLN A 453 19.16 -24.34 24.02
N MET A 454 18.04 -23.61 23.92
CA MET A 454 17.90 -22.25 24.46
C MET A 454 18.01 -22.22 25.98
N ALA A 455 17.31 -23.11 26.68
CA ALA A 455 17.39 -23.22 28.13
C ALA A 455 18.83 -23.52 28.56
N ARG A 456 19.50 -24.44 27.86
CA ARG A 456 20.92 -24.75 28.08
C ARG A 456 21.80 -23.52 27.90
N ARG A 457 21.66 -22.78 26.79
CA ARG A 457 22.42 -21.54 26.57
C ARG A 457 22.19 -20.50 27.67
N ALA A 458 20.93 -20.28 28.07
CA ALA A 458 20.61 -19.33 29.14
C ALA A 458 21.22 -19.71 30.51
N ILE A 459 21.42 -21.00 30.76
CA ILE A 459 22.06 -21.52 31.98
C ILE A 459 23.59 -21.36 31.91
N PHE A 460 24.21 -21.74 30.79
CA PHE A 460 25.67 -21.88 30.67
C PHE A 460 26.39 -20.65 30.08
N GLU A 461 25.70 -19.81 29.29
CA GLU A 461 26.23 -18.60 28.65
C GLU A 461 25.33 -17.39 28.99
N PRO A 462 25.40 -16.91 30.24
CA PRO A 462 24.39 -16.00 30.76
C PRO A 462 24.65 -14.54 30.37
N ASP A 463 24.22 -14.13 29.18
CA ASP A 463 23.86 -12.73 28.97
C ASP A 463 22.40 -12.46 29.38
N THR A 464 22.14 -11.24 29.84
CA THR A 464 20.84 -10.83 30.36
C THR A 464 19.72 -10.96 29.31
N GLY A 465 20.05 -10.79 28.03
CA GLY A 465 19.11 -10.90 26.92
C GLY A 465 18.70 -12.34 26.65
N THR A 466 19.69 -13.24 26.48
CA THR A 466 19.45 -14.67 26.27
C THR A 466 18.61 -15.28 27.38
N ARG A 467 18.87 -14.94 28.65
CA ARG A 467 18.04 -15.41 29.79
C ARG A 467 16.59 -14.95 29.68
N ARG A 468 16.36 -13.68 29.34
CA ARG A 468 15.02 -13.10 29.24
C ARG A 468 14.23 -13.75 28.10
N VAL A 469 14.85 -13.88 26.92
CA VAL A 469 14.25 -14.53 25.76
C VAL A 469 13.94 -15.99 26.07
N ALA A 470 14.92 -16.76 26.58
CA ALA A 470 14.74 -18.17 26.90
C ALA A 470 13.63 -18.38 27.94
N THR A 471 13.61 -17.62 29.03
CA THR A 471 12.56 -17.75 30.06
C THR A 471 11.17 -17.54 29.47
N SER A 472 11.00 -16.50 28.64
CA SER A 472 9.70 -16.18 28.05
C SER A 472 9.24 -17.23 27.04
N LEU A 473 10.13 -17.69 26.15
CA LEU A 473 9.75 -18.67 25.12
C LEU A 473 9.51 -20.06 25.72
N VAL A 474 10.33 -20.49 26.68
CA VAL A 474 10.24 -21.80 27.33
C VAL A 474 8.96 -21.92 28.16
N THR A 475 8.71 -20.96 29.05
CA THR A 475 7.53 -21.00 29.96
C THR A 475 6.20 -20.97 29.19
N GLY A 476 6.14 -20.24 28.08
CA GLY A 476 4.94 -20.16 27.25
C GLY A 476 4.66 -21.42 26.42
N THR A 477 5.68 -22.18 26.03
CA THR A 477 5.54 -23.20 24.97
C THR A 477 5.56 -24.64 25.51
N ILE A 478 6.25 -24.91 26.62
CA ILE A 478 6.34 -26.26 27.23
C ILE A 478 4.96 -26.90 27.46
N PRO A 479 3.95 -26.21 28.02
CA PRO A 479 2.64 -26.84 28.27
C PRO A 479 1.96 -27.35 27.00
N ILE A 480 2.17 -26.67 25.86
CA ILE A 480 1.58 -27.09 24.58
C ILE A 480 2.29 -28.32 24.04
N ILE A 481 3.62 -28.36 24.11
CA ILE A 481 4.41 -29.52 23.66
C ILE A 481 4.00 -30.76 24.48
N ALA A 482 3.91 -30.62 25.81
CA ALA A 482 3.49 -31.71 26.69
C ALA A 482 2.10 -32.25 26.31
N SER A 483 1.13 -31.35 26.07
CA SER A 483 -0.22 -31.73 25.66
C SER A 483 -0.27 -32.43 24.30
N VAL A 484 0.49 -31.96 23.31
CA VAL A 484 0.49 -32.53 21.94
C VAL A 484 1.16 -33.90 21.92
N LEU A 485 2.29 -34.05 22.62
CA LEU A 485 2.98 -35.34 22.72
C LEU A 485 2.13 -36.38 23.46
N GLN A 486 1.45 -35.98 24.54
CA GLN A 486 0.53 -36.85 25.28
C GLN A 486 -0.63 -37.33 24.39
N ALA A 487 -1.20 -36.46 23.55
CA ALA A 487 -2.25 -36.84 22.61
C ALA A 487 -1.75 -37.83 21.56
N LYS A 488 -0.55 -37.60 20.99
CA LYS A 488 0.06 -38.51 19.99
C LYS A 488 0.41 -39.88 20.58
N GLU A 489 0.77 -39.99 21.87
CA GLU A 489 1.01 -41.29 22.53
C GLU A 489 -0.27 -42.10 22.77
N ILE A 490 -1.43 -41.44 22.89
CA ILE A 490 -2.74 -42.10 23.07
C ILE A 490 -3.23 -42.71 21.74
N ASP A 491 -2.96 -42.07 20.59
CA ASP A 491 -3.36 -42.57 19.26
C ASP A 491 -2.53 -43.79 18.76
N VAL A 492 -1.40 -44.11 19.42
CA VAL A 492 -0.51 -45.22 19.04
C VAL A 492 -0.77 -46.50 19.88
N ARG A 493 -1.64 -46.43 20.90
CA ARG A 493 -2.06 -47.57 21.73
C ARG A 493 -3.47 -48.03 21.38
#